data_AF-A0A4Q2Y621-F1
#
_entry.id   AF-A0A4Q2Y621-F1
#
_cell.length_a   1.000
_cell.length_b   1.000
_cell.length_c   1.000
_cell.angle_alpha   90.00
_cell.angle_beta   90.00
_cell.angle_gamma   90.00
#
_symmetry.space_group_name_H-M   'P 1'
#
loop_
_entity.id
_entity.type
_entity.pdbx_description
1 polymer ?
#
loop_
_entity_poly.entity_id
_entity_poly.type
_entity_poly.pdbx_seq_one_letter_code
_entity_poly.pdbx_strand_id
1 'polypeptide(L)'
;MQPAPVRVHLILPGKISREQVDRSLTDDEKERAGRFKFAKDAAQWSACRAGLRQILGRTLGLDPVEVPIQLSSNGKPELATPYQ
;
A
#
# COMPACT_ATOMS: atom_id res chain seq x y z
N MET A 1 28.27 15.29 3.82
CA MET A 1 26.84 15.14 3.47
C MET A 1 26.14 14.54 4.69
N GLN A 2 25.32 15.32 5.41
CA GLN A 2 24.54 14.78 6.53
C GLN A 2 23.43 13.89 5.95
N PRO A 3 23.17 12.69 6.51
CA PRO A 3 22.07 11.86 6.05
C PRO A 3 20.75 12.58 6.31
N ALA A 4 19.87 12.59 5.29
CA ALA A 4 18.51 13.08 5.46
C ALA A 4 17.79 12.23 6.54
N PRO A 5 16.90 12.84 7.34
CA PRO A 5 16.16 12.10 8.36
C PRO A 5 15.28 11.01 7.71
N VAL A 6 15.41 9.77 8.20
CA VAL A 6 14.60 8.64 7.76
C VAL A 6 13.39 8.49 8.68
N ARG A 7 12.20 8.36 8.10
CA ARG A 7 10.98 8.05 8.85
C ARG A 7 10.60 6.59 8.63
N VAL A 8 10.39 5.87 9.73
CA VAL A 8 9.94 4.47 9.72
C VAL A 8 8.48 4.42 10.13
N HIS A 9 7.66 3.73 9.33
CA HIS A 9 6.25 3.49 9.62
C HIS A 9 6.03 1.99 9.86
N LEU A 10 5.31 1.66 10.93
CA LEU A 10 4.85 0.31 11.21
C LEU A 10 3.38 0.18 10.84
N ILE A 11 3.05 -0.80 10.00
CA ILE A 11 1.66 -1.13 9.67
C ILE A 11 1.26 -2.31 10.54
N LEU A 12 0.14 -2.17 11.25
CA LEU A 12 -0.51 -3.23 12.00
C LEU A 12 -1.77 -3.67 11.25
N PRO A 13 -1.73 -4.76 10.46
CA PRO A 13 -2.81 -5.08 9.53
C PRO A 13 -4.16 -5.33 10.23
N GLY A 14 -4.14 -5.94 11.42
CA GLY A 14 -5.34 -6.12 12.25
C GLY A 14 -5.94 -4.82 12.81
N LYS A 15 -5.31 -3.67 12.60
CA LYS A 15 -5.83 -2.34 12.98
C LYS A 15 -6.38 -1.55 11.78
N ILE A 16 -6.22 -2.05 10.56
CA ILE A 16 -6.80 -1.43 9.37
C ILE A 16 -8.22 -1.99 9.20
N SER A 17 -9.22 -1.11 9.20
CA SER A 17 -10.62 -1.54 9.06
C SER A 17 -10.91 -2.02 7.63
N ARG A 18 -11.95 -2.84 7.45
CA ARG A 18 -12.38 -3.29 6.13
C ARG A 18 -12.78 -2.12 5.22
N GLU A 19 -13.47 -1.13 5.77
CA GLU A 19 -13.83 0.10 5.04
C GLU A 19 -12.58 0.87 4.56
N GLN A 20 -11.54 0.96 5.41
CA GLN A 20 -10.27 1.56 5.02
C GLN A 20 -9.59 0.78 3.90
N VAL A 21 -9.64 -0.55 3.94
CA VAL A 21 -9.12 -1.39 2.86
C VAL A 21 -9.87 -1.10 1.55
N ASP A 22 -11.20 -1.17 1.58
CA ASP A 22 -12.05 -1.06 0.39
C ASP A 22 -11.89 0.30 -0.30
N ARG A 23 -11.70 1.38 0.49
CA ARG A 23 -11.44 2.74 -0.02
C ARG A 23 -10.02 2.97 -0.52
N SER A 24 -9.04 2.21 -0.03
CA SER A 24 -7.63 2.48 -0.35
C SER A 24 -7.11 1.66 -1.51
N LEU A 25 -7.73 0.52 -1.84
CA LEU A 25 -7.25 -0.36 -2.89
C LEU A 25 -7.77 0.05 -4.28
N THR A 26 -6.90 -0.08 -5.27
CA THR A 26 -7.28 -0.04 -6.68
C THR A 26 -8.07 -1.30 -7.07
N ASP A 27 -8.76 -1.27 -8.20
CA ASP A 27 -9.54 -2.42 -8.66
C ASP A 27 -8.65 -3.61 -9.03
N ASP A 28 -7.49 -3.39 -9.64
CA ASP A 28 -6.48 -4.42 -9.89
C ASP A 28 -6.00 -5.11 -8.61
N GLU A 29 -5.89 -4.34 -7.52
CA GLU A 29 -5.48 -4.87 -6.23
C GLU A 29 -6.60 -5.64 -5.53
N LYS A 30 -7.84 -5.17 -5.66
CA LYS A 30 -9.02 -5.93 -5.20
C LYS A 30 -9.13 -7.25 -5.95
N GLU A 31 -8.92 -7.24 -7.27
CA GLU A 31 -8.90 -8.45 -8.08
C GLU A 31 -7.77 -9.39 -7.64
N ARG A 32 -6.55 -8.86 -7.45
CA ARG A 32 -5.43 -9.63 -6.93
C ARG A 32 -5.71 -10.23 -5.56
N ALA A 33 -6.34 -9.49 -4.64
CA ALA A 33 -6.76 -10.01 -3.34
C ALA A 33 -7.74 -11.18 -3.50
N GLY A 34 -8.66 -11.10 -4.46
CA GLY A 34 -9.60 -12.18 -4.81
C GLY A 34 -8.93 -13.45 -5.35
N ARG A 35 -7.70 -13.37 -5.87
CA ARG A 35 -6.95 -14.53 -6.38
C ARG A 35 -6.21 -15.32 -5.29
N PHE A 36 -6.18 -14.85 -4.04
CA PHE A 36 -5.58 -15.62 -2.94
C PHE A 36 -6.42 -16.85 -2.61
N LYS A 37 -5.76 -18.00 -2.41
CA LYS A 37 -6.42 -19.26 -2.01
C LYS A 37 -7.09 -19.16 -0.64
N PHE A 38 -6.49 -18.42 0.29
CA PHE A 38 -6.97 -18.31 1.66
C PHE A 38 -7.43 -16.89 1.97
N ALA A 39 -8.64 -16.76 2.51
CA ALA A 39 -9.23 -15.46 2.86
C ALA A 39 -8.38 -14.67 3.88
N LYS A 40 -7.69 -15.37 4.79
CA LYS A 40 -6.78 -14.75 5.76
C LYS A 40 -5.60 -14.04 5.08
N ASP A 41 -5.02 -14.68 4.06
CA ASP A 41 -3.87 -14.12 3.33
C ASP A 41 -4.33 -12.95 2.47
N ALA A 42 -5.50 -13.07 1.83
CA ALA A 42 -6.14 -11.98 1.11
C ALA A 42 -6.35 -10.75 2.00
N ALA A 43 -6.92 -10.95 3.19
CA ALA A 43 -7.18 -9.88 4.16
C ALA A 43 -5.88 -9.24 4.67
N GLN A 44 -4.88 -10.07 5.02
CA GLN A 44 -3.58 -9.59 5.49
C GLN A 44 -2.86 -8.77 4.42
N TRP A 45 -2.81 -9.27 3.18
CA TRP A 45 -2.20 -8.58 2.06
C TRP A 45 -2.91 -7.25 1.77
N SER A 46 -4.24 -7.26 1.77
CA SER A 46 -5.07 -6.08 1.50
C SER A 46 -4.88 -4.99 2.56
N ALA A 47 -4.87 -5.37 3.85
CA ALA A 47 -4.64 -4.44 4.95
C ALA A 47 -3.22 -3.84 4.93
N CYS A 48 -2.20 -4.65 4.65
CA CYS A 48 -0.84 -4.15 4.45
C CYS A 48 -0.76 -3.15 3.29
N ARG A 49 -1.39 -3.48 2.16
CA ARG A 49 -1.37 -2.65 0.95
C ARG A 49 -2.13 -1.34 1.13
N ALA A 50 -3.28 -1.37 1.79
CA ALA A 50 -4.05 -0.19 2.17
C ALA A 50 -3.26 0.72 3.13
N GLY A 51 -2.62 0.15 4.15
CA GLY A 51 -1.76 0.91 5.06
C GLY A 51 -0.62 1.63 4.33
N LEU A 52 0.06 0.93 3.40
CA LEU A 52 1.11 1.53 2.58
C LEU A 52 0.58 2.71 1.76
N ARG A 53 -0.56 2.52 1.06
CA ARG A 53 -1.20 3.60 0.27
C ARG A 53 -1.59 4.79 1.11
N GLN A 54 -2.15 4.58 2.29
CA GLN A 54 -2.51 5.69 3.18
C GLN A 54 -1.30 6.47 3.68
N ILE A 55 -0.19 5.78 3.99
CA ILE A 55 1.04 6.45 4.41
C ILE A 55 1.61 7.30 3.27
N LEU A 56 1.71 6.72 2.07
CA LEU A 56 2.24 7.40 0.90
C LEU A 56 1.31 8.53 0.44
N GLY A 57 0.01 8.31 0.37
CA GLY A 57 -0.99 9.31 0.01
C GLY A 57 -0.94 10.53 0.94
N ARG A 58 -0.87 10.32 2.27
CA ARG A 58 -0.66 11.43 3.22
C ARG A 58 0.66 12.17 3.01
N THR A 59 1.71 11.45 2.62
CA THR A 59 3.03 12.05 2.39
C THR A 59 3.07 12.86 1.09
N LEU A 60 2.33 12.44 0.07
CA LEU A 60 2.29 13.04 -1.26
C LEU A 60 1.13 14.04 -1.44
N GLY A 61 0.16 14.06 -0.53
CA GLY A 61 -1.08 14.84 -0.69
C GLY A 61 -2.06 14.24 -1.69
N LEU A 62 -2.04 12.93 -1.88
CA LEU A 62 -2.88 12.20 -2.83
C LEU A 62 -3.92 11.33 -2.12
N ASP A 63 -5.04 11.05 -2.79
CA ASP A 63 -5.93 9.98 -2.34
C ASP A 63 -5.16 8.64 -2.34
N PRO A 64 -5.33 7.78 -1.33
CA PRO A 64 -4.69 6.47 -1.29
C PRO A 64 -4.80 5.67 -2.59
N VAL A 65 -5.93 5.72 -3.29
CA VAL A 65 -6.15 4.97 -4.55
C VAL A 65 -5.33 5.52 -5.71
N GLU A 66 -5.00 6.81 -5.67
CA GLU A 66 -4.26 7.53 -6.72
C GLU A 66 -2.74 7.43 -6.57
N VAL A 67 -2.24 6.87 -5.46
CA VAL A 67 -0.81 6.71 -5.24
C VAL A 67 -0.21 5.79 -6.31
N PRO A 68 0.73 6.28 -7.14
CA PRO A 68 1.26 5.50 -8.26
C PRO A 68 2.31 4.51 -7.74
N ILE A 69 1.86 3.32 -7.35
CA ILE A 69 2.73 2.23 -6.89
C ILE A 69 2.95 1.24 -8.01
N GLN A 70 4.20 0.99 -8.35
CA GLN A 70 4.63 -0.08 -9.25
C GLN A 70 5.41 -1.16 -8.48
N LEU A 71 5.57 -2.33 -9.10
CA LEU A 71 6.41 -3.39 -8.56
C LEU A 71 7.75 -3.35 -9.30
N SER A 72 8.84 -3.31 -8.54
CA SER A 72 10.19 -3.44 -9.10
C SER A 72 10.43 -4.84 -9.68
N SER A 73 11.56 -5.04 -10.35
CA SER A 73 12.00 -6.35 -10.87
C SER A 73 12.03 -7.45 -9.80
N ASN A 74 12.23 -7.09 -8.53
CA ASN A 74 12.24 -8.00 -7.39
C ASN A 74 10.88 -8.11 -6.67
N GLY A 75 9.82 -7.53 -7.26
CA GLY A 75 8.47 -7.52 -6.69
C GLY A 75 8.28 -6.58 -5.49
N LYS A 76 9.28 -5.75 -5.17
CA LYS A 76 9.16 -4.75 -4.10
C LYS A 76 8.33 -3.57 -4.60
N PRO A 77 7.34 -3.09 -3.82
CA PRO A 77 6.60 -1.91 -4.21
C PRO A 77 7.47 -0.65 -4.12
N GLU A 78 7.40 0.17 -5.15
CA GLU A 78 8.06 1.46 -5.26
C GLU A 78 7.09 2.48 -5.86
N LEU A 79 7.35 3.77 -5.64
CA LEU A 79 6.60 4.80 -6.35
C LEU A 79 7.09 4.86 -7.81
N ALA A 80 6.15 5.06 -8.74
CA ALA A 80 6.50 5.34 -10.11
C ALA A 80 7.06 6.77 -10.26
N THR A 81 7.71 7.04 -11.39
CA THR A 81 8.13 8.38 -11.80
C THR A 81 6.96 9.37 -11.71
N PRO A 82 7.15 10.58 -11.16
CA PRO A 82 8.41 11.26 -10.86
C PRO A 82 8.93 11.13 -9.41
N TYR A 83 8.43 10.18 -8.62
CA TYR A 83 8.71 10.10 -7.19
C TYR A 83 9.86 9.14 -6.80
N GLN A 84 10.70 8.79 -7.77
CA GLN A 84 11.89 7.94 -7.57
C GLN A 84 13.10 8.77 -7.14
#